data_AF-A0A0S7XSY5-F1
#
_entry.id   AF-A0A0S7XSY5-F1
#
_cell.length_a   1.000
_cell.length_b   1.000
_cell.length_c   1.000
_cell.angle_alpha   90.00
_cell.angle_beta   90.00
_cell.angle_gamma   90.00
#
_symmetry.space_group_name_H-M   'P 1'
#
loop_
_entity.id
_entity.type
_entity.pdbx_description
1 polymer ?
#
loop_
_entity_poly.entity_id
_entity_poly.type
_entity_poly.pdbx_seq_one_letter_code
_entity_poly.pdbx_strand_id
1 'polypeptide(L)'
;MKTHGFKLKLAGFIISVFFLTSSHIFALQSTSTISFSKKELSFEKVSGYDVVKHSGAHFMNKVGEPALPVRNVYVALPSDAQVTGIELVSFDLEELSGRYQIYPAQPPVPLKRGAKPGPFVQPKSSIYNSSEPYPKDVVSYVGTGSLGGHKIAMLQVCPIQFVSSEGELRLYDRIEFNFITISEKQPPRAILRSRTAQSVYDQISKDLVINSEDVGKSLNYVPPPGDFFEYLIITNDELLSSFQPLADWKTEKGIPAVIRTTSWINSNYSGIDLQEKIRSYLKIAHQDSGTVWALLGGDTQVVPCRHVRIEFETYTEDIPCDLYYSDLDGSWNYDGDSWYGEPEDSVDMFPDLFVGRAP
;
A
#
# COMPACT_ATOMS: atom_id res chain seq x y z
N MET A 1 -36.04 -73.61 40.20
CA MET A 1 -36.24 -72.32 40.90
C MET A 1 -35.14 -71.36 40.46
N LYS A 2 -35.49 -70.12 40.11
CA LYS A 2 -34.66 -69.02 39.55
C LYS A 2 -34.58 -68.96 38.02
N THR A 3 -35.64 -68.40 37.46
CA THR A 3 -35.71 -67.69 36.18
C THR A 3 -34.72 -66.51 36.15
N HIS A 4 -33.95 -66.37 35.07
CA HIS A 4 -33.11 -65.20 34.80
C HIS A 4 -33.86 -64.25 33.85
N GLY A 5 -34.33 -63.12 34.40
CA GLY A 5 -34.99 -62.05 33.66
C GLY A 5 -33.98 -61.08 33.06
N PHE A 6 -34.09 -60.89 31.74
CA PHE A 6 -33.39 -59.89 30.94
C PHE A 6 -33.82 -58.48 31.34
N LYS A 7 -32.89 -57.58 31.68
CA LYS A 7 -33.16 -56.15 31.90
C LYS A 7 -32.78 -55.36 30.64
N LEU A 8 -33.79 -54.80 29.97
CA LEU A 8 -33.65 -53.83 28.88
C LEU A 8 -33.29 -52.46 29.50
N LYS A 9 -32.17 -51.84 29.10
CA LYS A 9 -31.85 -50.44 29.41
C LYS A 9 -32.34 -49.55 28.27
N LEU A 10 -33.31 -48.68 28.56
CA LEU A 10 -33.71 -47.58 27.69
C LEU A 10 -32.60 -46.51 27.67
N ALA A 11 -32.06 -46.20 26.50
CA ALA A 11 -31.21 -45.04 26.29
C ALA A 11 -32.08 -43.85 25.85
N GLY A 12 -32.11 -42.79 26.66
CA GLY A 12 -32.80 -41.54 26.34
C GLY A 12 -31.98 -40.70 25.36
N PHE A 13 -32.62 -40.27 24.27
CA PHE A 13 -32.05 -39.39 23.26
C PHE A 13 -32.30 -37.93 23.68
N ILE A 14 -31.25 -37.19 24.04
CA ILE A 14 -31.32 -35.74 24.30
C ILE A 14 -31.19 -35.03 22.96
N ILE A 15 -32.28 -34.44 22.46
CA ILE A 15 -32.26 -33.54 21.30
C ILE A 15 -31.79 -32.17 21.80
N SER A 16 -30.52 -31.84 21.57
CA SER A 16 -30.02 -30.47 21.76
C SER A 16 -30.43 -29.62 20.57
N VAL A 17 -31.36 -28.69 20.80
CA VAL A 17 -31.76 -27.65 19.84
C VAL A 17 -30.66 -26.58 19.82
N PHE A 18 -29.88 -26.54 18.75
CA PHE A 18 -28.94 -25.44 18.50
C PHE A 18 -29.74 -24.22 18.00
N PHE A 19 -29.82 -23.17 18.82
CA PHE A 19 -30.21 -21.85 18.37
C PHE A 19 -29.04 -21.25 17.57
N LEU A 20 -29.15 -21.26 16.25
CA LEU A 20 -28.31 -20.44 15.37
C LEU A 20 -28.73 -18.98 15.57
N THR A 21 -28.01 -18.24 16.41
CA THR A 21 -28.12 -16.79 16.48
C THR A 21 -27.46 -16.21 15.24
N SER A 22 -28.25 -15.78 14.26
CA SER A 22 -27.78 -14.98 13.15
C SER A 22 -27.22 -13.66 13.70
N SER A 23 -25.90 -13.58 13.79
CA SER A 23 -25.22 -12.34 14.11
C SER A 23 -25.34 -11.47 12.88
N HIS A 24 -26.25 -10.50 12.88
CA HIS A 24 -26.30 -9.49 11.83
C HIS A 24 -25.05 -8.62 11.97
N ILE A 25 -24.02 -8.92 11.18
CA ILE A 25 -22.89 -8.03 10.97
C ILE A 25 -23.45 -6.88 10.15
N PHE A 26 -23.74 -5.76 10.80
CA PHE A 26 -23.99 -4.51 10.09
C PHE A 26 -22.63 -4.03 9.55
N ALA A 27 -22.31 -4.45 8.32
CA ALA A 27 -21.22 -3.83 7.58
C ALA A 27 -21.69 -2.44 7.16
N LEU A 28 -20.94 -1.40 7.55
CA LEU A 28 -21.13 -0.07 7.01
C LEU A 28 -20.71 -0.14 5.52
N GLN A 29 -21.67 -0.35 4.61
CA GLN A 29 -21.39 -0.39 3.17
C GLN A 29 -21.24 1.05 2.67
N SER A 30 -20.01 1.55 2.57
CA SER A 30 -19.72 2.73 1.76
C SER A 30 -19.52 2.28 0.30
N THR A 31 -20.42 2.73 -0.58
CA THR A 31 -20.29 2.50 -2.02
C THR A 31 -19.35 3.53 -2.62
N SER A 32 -18.30 3.03 -3.26
CA SER A 32 -17.34 3.85 -3.99
C SER A 32 -17.64 3.78 -5.48
N THR A 33 -17.51 4.91 -6.19
CA THR A 33 -17.71 4.99 -7.65
C THR A 33 -16.43 5.47 -8.32
N ILE A 34 -16.06 4.82 -9.41
CA ILE A 34 -14.96 5.24 -10.30
C ILE A 34 -15.53 5.40 -11.71
N SER A 35 -15.06 6.40 -12.44
CA SER A 35 -15.48 6.64 -13.82
C SER A 35 -14.30 6.81 -14.75
N PHE A 36 -14.47 6.36 -15.99
CA PHE A 36 -13.49 6.41 -17.07
C PHE A 36 -14.15 6.94 -18.32
N SER A 37 -13.50 7.90 -19.00
CA SER A 37 -14.09 8.52 -20.18
C SER A 37 -13.49 7.92 -21.44
N LYS A 38 -14.33 7.48 -22.38
CA LYS A 38 -13.90 7.12 -23.74
C LYS A 38 -13.09 8.22 -24.43
N LYS A 39 -13.32 9.50 -24.09
CA LYS A 39 -12.58 10.64 -24.66
C LYS A 39 -11.12 10.69 -24.21
N GLU A 40 -10.79 10.04 -23.10
CA GLU A 40 -9.43 9.94 -22.56
C GLU A 40 -8.68 8.72 -23.11
N LEU A 41 -9.34 7.91 -23.94
CA LEU A 41 -8.70 6.80 -24.65
C LEU A 41 -7.92 7.31 -25.86
N SER A 42 -6.74 6.73 -26.04
CA SER A 42 -5.97 6.87 -27.28
C SER A 42 -5.38 5.53 -27.71
N PHE A 43 -5.20 5.38 -29.01
CA PHE A 43 -4.75 4.13 -29.63
C PHE A 43 -3.50 4.41 -30.46
N GLU A 44 -2.52 3.53 -30.35
CA GLU A 44 -1.33 3.54 -31.18
C GLU A 44 -0.95 2.12 -31.62
N LYS A 45 -0.08 2.04 -32.63
CA LYS A 45 0.47 0.77 -33.11
C LYS A 45 1.95 0.67 -32.78
N VAL A 46 2.35 -0.42 -32.12
CA VAL A 46 3.75 -0.72 -31.81
C VAL A 46 4.03 -2.17 -32.21
N SER A 47 5.03 -2.38 -33.06
CA SER A 47 5.43 -3.72 -33.54
C SER A 47 4.27 -4.56 -34.10
N GLY A 48 3.28 -3.90 -34.73
CA GLY A 48 2.09 -4.56 -35.30
C GLY A 48 0.90 -4.74 -34.34
N TYR A 49 1.10 -4.52 -33.04
CA TYR A 49 0.06 -4.64 -32.02
C TYR A 49 -0.57 -3.29 -31.67
N ASP A 50 -1.79 -3.34 -31.13
CA ASP A 50 -2.52 -2.21 -30.55
C ASP A 50 -2.05 -1.92 -29.13
N VAL A 51 -1.76 -0.65 -28.84
CA VAL A 51 -1.55 -0.15 -27.49
C VAL A 51 -2.67 0.83 -27.18
N VAL A 52 -3.45 0.49 -26.16
CA VAL A 52 -4.59 1.30 -25.69
C VAL A 52 -4.17 2.05 -24.45
N LYS A 53 -4.24 3.38 -24.49
CA LYS A 53 -3.89 4.27 -23.39
C LYS A 53 -5.15 4.90 -22.82
N HIS A 54 -5.17 5.11 -21.52
CA HIS A 54 -6.12 5.99 -20.84
C HIS A 54 -5.35 7.06 -20.06
N SER A 55 -5.83 8.30 -20.05
CA SER A 55 -5.20 9.38 -19.28
C SER A 55 -5.03 8.98 -17.81
N GLY A 56 -3.85 9.25 -17.23
CA GLY A 56 -3.53 8.94 -15.84
C GLY A 56 -3.41 7.45 -15.48
N ALA A 57 -3.52 6.54 -16.46
CA ALA A 57 -3.30 5.11 -16.27
C ALA A 57 -1.85 4.72 -16.61
N HIS A 58 -1.34 3.69 -15.93
CA HIS A 58 -0.16 2.95 -16.35
C HIS A 58 -0.60 1.65 -17.03
N PHE A 59 0.32 0.73 -17.31
CA PHE A 59 0.01 -0.53 -17.99
C PHE A 59 0.12 -1.72 -17.04
N MET A 60 -0.75 -2.70 -17.25
CA MET A 60 -0.54 -4.05 -16.74
C MET A 60 0.80 -4.58 -17.28
N ASN A 61 1.56 -5.24 -16.41
CA ASN A 61 2.99 -5.47 -16.63
C ASN A 61 3.42 -6.95 -16.48
N LYS A 62 2.46 -7.89 -16.32
CA LYS A 62 2.75 -9.32 -16.32
C LYS A 62 3.24 -9.76 -17.69
N VAL A 63 4.48 -10.22 -17.76
CA VAL A 63 5.18 -10.44 -19.04
C VAL A 63 4.43 -11.42 -19.95
N GLY A 64 4.24 -11.01 -21.21
CA GLY A 64 3.54 -11.77 -22.25
C GLY A 64 2.01 -11.68 -22.19
N GLU A 65 1.41 -11.12 -21.15
CA GLU A 65 -0.03 -10.88 -21.04
C GLU A 65 -0.43 -9.54 -21.69
N PRO A 66 -1.70 -9.30 -22.04
CA PRO A 66 -2.14 -8.03 -22.63
C PRO A 66 -1.79 -6.81 -21.76
N ALA A 67 -1.01 -5.86 -22.31
CA ALA A 67 -0.66 -4.60 -21.66
C ALA A 67 -1.83 -3.61 -21.76
N LEU A 68 -2.85 -3.82 -20.93
CA LEU A 68 -4.03 -2.95 -20.83
C LEU A 68 -3.78 -1.77 -19.87
N PRO A 69 -4.46 -0.63 -20.06
CA PRO A 69 -4.36 0.49 -19.15
C PRO A 69 -4.98 0.12 -17.80
N VAL A 70 -4.27 0.42 -16.71
CA VAL A 70 -4.69 0.17 -15.33
C VAL A 70 -4.39 1.39 -14.47
N ARG A 71 -5.27 1.71 -13.52
CA ARG A 71 -5.14 2.84 -12.61
C ARG A 71 -5.11 2.35 -11.17
N ASN A 72 -4.18 2.87 -10.39
CA ASN A 72 -4.21 2.71 -8.94
C ASN A 72 -5.25 3.67 -8.36
N VAL A 73 -6.17 3.14 -7.57
CA VAL A 73 -7.22 3.90 -6.90
C VAL A 73 -7.11 3.67 -5.41
N TYR A 74 -7.17 4.75 -4.65
CA TYR A 74 -7.01 4.73 -3.20
C TYR A 74 -8.33 5.10 -2.54
N VAL A 75 -8.70 4.37 -1.49
CA VAL A 75 -9.95 4.59 -0.74
C VAL A 75 -9.62 4.65 0.75
N ALA A 76 -10.05 5.72 1.42
CA ALA A 76 -9.93 5.82 2.86
C ALA A 76 -10.85 4.80 3.54
N LEU A 77 -10.32 4.11 4.54
CA LEU A 77 -11.04 3.14 5.36
C LEU A 77 -11.14 3.64 6.81
N PRO A 78 -12.15 3.18 7.58
CA PRO A 78 -12.11 3.29 9.03
C PRO A 78 -10.82 2.66 9.59
N SER A 79 -10.24 3.27 10.63
CA SER A 79 -8.96 2.84 11.22
C SER A 79 -8.99 1.39 11.71
N ASP A 80 -10.14 0.91 12.15
CA ASP A 80 -10.38 -0.45 12.64
C ASP A 80 -10.84 -1.42 11.55
N ALA A 81 -11.04 -0.98 10.31
CA ALA A 81 -11.51 -1.86 9.24
C ALA A 81 -10.41 -2.81 8.78
N GLN A 82 -10.78 -4.07 8.55
CA GLN A 82 -9.98 -5.07 7.84
C GLN A 82 -10.77 -5.53 6.63
N VAL A 83 -10.22 -5.30 5.43
CA VAL A 83 -10.84 -5.73 4.16
C VAL A 83 -10.74 -7.24 4.02
N THR A 84 -11.88 -7.88 3.76
CA THR A 84 -11.98 -9.32 3.49
C THR A 84 -12.45 -9.62 2.06
N GLY A 85 -12.91 -8.60 1.33
CA GLY A 85 -13.31 -8.74 -0.06
C GLY A 85 -13.78 -7.42 -0.68
N ILE A 86 -14.06 -7.48 -1.98
CA ILE A 86 -14.66 -6.40 -2.76
C ILE A 86 -15.81 -7.00 -3.56
N GLU A 87 -16.94 -6.29 -3.59
CA GLU A 87 -18.11 -6.66 -4.36
C GLU A 87 -18.42 -5.55 -5.36
N LEU A 88 -18.52 -5.91 -6.65
CA LEU A 88 -19.03 -5.01 -7.68
C LEU A 88 -20.55 -4.86 -7.51
N VAL A 89 -21.01 -3.63 -7.34
CA VAL A 89 -22.43 -3.30 -7.13
C VAL A 89 -23.12 -3.11 -8.47
N SER A 90 -22.54 -2.27 -9.32
CA SER A 90 -23.03 -1.99 -10.67
C SER A 90 -21.90 -1.49 -11.55
N PHE A 91 -22.09 -1.53 -12.86
CA PHE A 91 -21.19 -0.92 -13.82
C PHE A 91 -21.93 -0.61 -15.11
N ASP A 92 -21.42 0.39 -15.81
CA ASP A 92 -21.79 0.70 -17.19
C ASP A 92 -20.70 0.13 -18.12
N LEU A 93 -21.10 -0.36 -19.29
CA LEU A 93 -20.22 -1.10 -20.21
C LEU A 93 -20.46 -0.67 -21.66
N GLU A 94 -19.39 -0.30 -22.35
CA GLU A 94 -19.41 0.08 -23.77
C GLU A 94 -18.47 -0.81 -24.59
N GLU A 95 -18.99 -1.44 -25.66
CA GLU A 95 -18.15 -2.12 -26.64
C GLU A 95 -17.44 -1.11 -27.57
N LEU A 96 -16.12 -1.22 -27.66
CA LEU A 96 -15.32 -0.37 -28.53
C LEU A 96 -15.30 -0.95 -29.94
N SER A 97 -15.75 -0.15 -30.91
CA SER A 97 -15.80 -0.57 -32.32
C SER A 97 -14.41 -0.93 -32.85
N GLY A 98 -14.28 -2.08 -33.52
CA GLY A 98 -13.03 -2.50 -34.15
C GLY A 98 -12.65 -3.95 -33.80
N ARG A 99 -11.43 -4.31 -34.21
CA ARG A 99 -10.80 -5.59 -33.89
C ARG A 99 -9.35 -5.30 -33.50
N TYR A 100 -8.97 -5.71 -32.30
CA TYR A 100 -7.74 -5.30 -31.65
C TYR A 100 -6.86 -6.50 -31.35
N GLN A 101 -5.55 -6.31 -31.48
CA GLN A 101 -4.56 -7.26 -31.02
C GLN A 101 -3.63 -6.55 -30.03
N ILE A 102 -3.93 -6.67 -28.74
CA ILE A 102 -3.26 -5.89 -27.70
C ILE A 102 -1.78 -6.26 -27.58
N TYR A 103 -0.94 -5.24 -27.41
CA TYR A 103 0.50 -5.39 -27.21
C TYR A 103 0.80 -6.25 -25.97
N PRO A 104 1.62 -7.31 -26.08
CA PRO A 104 1.99 -8.11 -24.92
C PRO A 104 2.95 -7.32 -24.03
N ALA A 105 2.70 -7.28 -22.72
CA ALA A 105 3.59 -6.65 -21.76
C ALA A 105 5.00 -7.24 -21.86
N GLN A 106 5.99 -6.36 -21.89
CA GLN A 106 7.40 -6.72 -22.02
C GLN A 106 8.10 -6.62 -20.66
N PRO A 107 9.21 -7.33 -20.44
CA PRO A 107 10.04 -7.14 -19.27
C PRO A 107 10.43 -5.66 -19.11
N PRO A 108 10.52 -5.14 -17.89
CA PRO A 108 10.86 -3.73 -17.69
C PRO A 108 12.29 -3.46 -18.18
N VAL A 109 12.61 -2.20 -18.40
CA VAL A 109 13.99 -1.79 -18.69
C VAL A 109 14.44 -0.88 -17.56
N PRO A 110 15.45 -1.26 -16.76
CA PRO A 110 15.93 -0.43 -15.68
C PRO A 110 16.38 0.94 -16.18
N LEU A 111 16.14 1.99 -15.40
CA LEU A 111 16.53 3.37 -15.72
C LEU A 111 18.05 3.63 -15.54
N LYS A 112 18.88 2.61 -15.69
CA LYS A 112 20.34 2.74 -15.62
C LYS A 112 20.91 3.06 -16.99
N ARG A 113 21.96 3.90 -17.00
CA ARG A 113 22.64 4.31 -18.23
C ARG A 113 23.12 3.08 -19.00
N GLY A 114 22.70 2.98 -20.26
CA GLY A 114 23.08 1.87 -21.14
C GLY A 114 22.24 0.60 -20.99
N ALA A 115 21.21 0.58 -20.14
CA ALA A 115 20.22 -0.48 -20.16
C ALA A 115 19.55 -0.55 -21.54
N LYS A 116 19.34 -1.79 -22.00
CA LYS A 116 18.66 -2.08 -23.26
C LYS A 116 17.51 -3.03 -22.97
N PRO A 117 16.41 -2.94 -23.73
CA PRO A 117 15.36 -3.96 -23.66
C PRO A 117 15.92 -5.33 -24.01
N GLY A 118 15.36 -6.35 -23.36
CA GLY A 118 15.59 -7.75 -23.73
C GLY A 118 14.95 -8.10 -25.08
N PRO A 119 15.04 -9.37 -25.50
CA PRO A 119 14.33 -9.84 -26.69
C PRO A 119 12.81 -9.65 -26.53
N PHE A 120 12.12 -9.41 -27.65
CA PHE A 120 10.66 -9.26 -27.64
C PHE A 120 10.00 -10.56 -27.18
N VAL A 121 9.21 -10.48 -26.10
CA VAL A 121 8.43 -11.59 -25.57
C VAL A 121 7.13 -11.70 -26.36
N GLN A 122 6.88 -12.90 -26.88
CA GLN A 122 5.69 -13.20 -27.66
C GLN A 122 4.42 -13.28 -26.78
N PRO A 123 3.24 -13.01 -27.35
CA PRO A 123 1.97 -13.12 -26.63
C PRO A 123 1.77 -14.50 -25.99
N LYS A 124 1.34 -14.52 -24.72
CA LYS A 124 1.06 -15.75 -23.97
C LYS A 124 -0.16 -16.44 -24.57
N SER A 125 0.07 -17.56 -25.26
CA SER A 125 -0.96 -18.27 -26.05
C SER A 125 -2.20 -18.66 -25.26
N SER A 126 -2.05 -18.97 -23.96
CA SER A 126 -3.18 -19.30 -23.08
C SER A 126 -4.17 -18.15 -22.87
N ILE A 127 -3.75 -16.90 -23.08
CA ILE A 127 -4.61 -15.71 -23.02
C ILE A 127 -5.00 -15.27 -24.42
N TYR A 128 -4.03 -15.19 -25.33
CA TYR A 128 -4.24 -14.64 -26.67
C TYR A 128 -5.08 -15.53 -27.60
N ASN A 129 -5.27 -16.80 -27.26
CA ASN A 129 -6.19 -17.71 -27.96
C ASN A 129 -7.46 -18.00 -27.15
N SER A 130 -7.70 -17.27 -26.06
CA SER A 130 -8.85 -17.48 -25.17
C SER A 130 -10.05 -16.65 -25.60
N SER A 131 -11.26 -17.20 -25.38
CA SER A 131 -12.53 -16.47 -25.40
C SER A 131 -12.91 -15.88 -24.04
N GLU A 132 -12.14 -16.20 -22.99
CA GLU A 132 -12.34 -15.60 -21.68
C GLU A 132 -11.85 -14.15 -21.69
N PRO A 133 -12.60 -13.23 -21.06
CA PRO A 133 -12.18 -11.85 -20.93
C PRO A 133 -10.92 -11.69 -20.06
N TYR A 134 -10.04 -10.77 -20.46
CA TYR A 134 -8.84 -10.39 -19.71
C TYR A 134 -8.80 -8.88 -19.41
N PRO A 135 -8.50 -8.45 -18.17
CA PRO A 135 -8.48 -9.28 -16.98
C PRO A 135 -9.89 -9.81 -16.67
N LYS A 136 -9.96 -10.91 -15.91
CA LYS A 136 -11.23 -11.45 -15.43
C LYS A 136 -11.93 -10.46 -14.49
N ASP A 137 -11.16 -9.92 -13.54
CA ASP A 137 -11.62 -8.94 -12.56
C ASP A 137 -11.10 -7.55 -12.94
N VAL A 138 -12.03 -6.60 -13.17
CA VAL A 138 -11.68 -5.22 -13.54
C VAL A 138 -11.30 -4.34 -12.33
N VAL A 139 -11.61 -4.80 -11.12
CA VAL A 139 -11.17 -4.20 -9.85
C VAL A 139 -10.46 -5.29 -9.05
N SER A 140 -9.18 -5.06 -8.75
CA SER A 140 -8.36 -5.96 -7.94
C SER A 140 -7.91 -5.26 -6.66
N TYR A 141 -8.11 -5.89 -5.51
CA TYR A 141 -7.54 -5.43 -4.24
C TYR A 141 -6.03 -5.69 -4.22
N VAL A 142 -5.23 -4.66 -3.95
CA VAL A 142 -3.77 -4.77 -3.84
C VAL A 142 -3.37 -4.96 -2.38
N GLY A 143 -3.89 -4.11 -1.50
CA GLY A 143 -3.50 -4.11 -0.09
C GLY A 143 -4.11 -2.95 0.68
N THR A 144 -3.79 -2.89 1.97
CA THR A 144 -4.12 -1.77 2.85
C THR A 144 -2.84 -1.30 3.52
N GLY A 145 -2.65 0.00 3.64
CA GLY A 145 -1.56 0.62 4.38
C GLY A 145 -2.00 1.80 5.23
N SER A 146 -1.04 2.45 5.88
CA SER A 146 -1.24 3.54 6.84
C SER A 146 -0.47 4.80 6.43
N LEU A 147 -1.19 5.86 6.09
CA LEU A 147 -0.58 7.18 5.82
C LEU A 147 -0.68 8.05 7.07
N GLY A 148 0.34 7.97 7.92
CA GLY A 148 0.37 8.67 9.21
C GLY A 148 -0.86 8.37 10.08
N GLY A 149 -1.28 7.10 10.08
CA GLY A 149 -2.46 6.59 10.79
C GLY A 149 -3.76 6.55 9.96
N HIS A 150 -3.80 7.19 8.79
CA HIS A 150 -4.94 7.05 7.88
C HIS A 150 -4.88 5.69 7.20
N LYS A 151 -5.83 4.80 7.51
CA LYS A 151 -5.93 3.50 6.85
C LYS A 151 -6.47 3.69 5.43
N ILE A 152 -5.72 3.22 4.44
CA ILE A 152 -6.02 3.41 3.01
C ILE A 152 -5.93 2.07 2.29
N ALA A 153 -7.00 1.69 1.58
CA ALA A 153 -6.99 0.58 0.65
C ALA A 153 -6.46 1.05 -0.71
N MET A 154 -5.63 0.21 -1.33
CA MET A 154 -5.16 0.37 -2.71
C MET A 154 -5.82 -0.68 -3.61
N LEU A 155 -6.38 -0.20 -4.72
CA LEU A 155 -7.00 -1.00 -5.76
C LEU A 155 -6.28 -0.79 -7.09
N GLN A 156 -6.19 -1.84 -7.90
CA GLN A 156 -5.90 -1.74 -9.32
C GLN A 156 -7.19 -1.86 -10.10
N VAL A 157 -7.51 -0.83 -10.89
CA VAL A 157 -8.72 -0.78 -11.71
C VAL A 157 -8.37 -0.73 -13.18
N CYS A 158 -8.76 -1.76 -13.92
CA CYS A 158 -8.55 -1.89 -15.36
C CYS A 158 -9.86 -1.54 -16.07
N PRO A 159 -10.03 -0.33 -16.62
CA PRO A 159 -11.26 0.06 -17.28
C PRO A 159 -11.49 -0.65 -18.62
N ILE A 160 -10.49 -1.32 -19.16
CA ILE A 160 -10.60 -2.03 -20.43
C ILE A 160 -10.53 -3.53 -20.18
N GLN A 161 -11.46 -4.26 -20.76
CA GLN A 161 -11.45 -5.71 -20.82
C GLN A 161 -11.30 -6.17 -22.27
N PHE A 162 -10.46 -7.17 -22.50
CA PHE A 162 -10.10 -7.68 -23.81
C PHE A 162 -10.51 -9.14 -23.98
N VAL A 163 -11.27 -9.44 -25.03
CA VAL A 163 -11.60 -10.82 -25.44
C VAL A 163 -10.79 -11.16 -26.68
N SER A 164 -9.72 -11.93 -26.50
CA SER A 164 -8.67 -12.07 -27.53
C SER A 164 -9.12 -12.84 -28.78
N SER A 165 -9.90 -13.91 -28.62
CA SER A 165 -10.39 -14.71 -29.76
C SER A 165 -11.24 -13.89 -30.73
N GLU A 166 -11.89 -12.85 -30.24
CA GLU A 166 -12.79 -11.99 -31.00
C GLU A 166 -12.16 -10.63 -31.34
N GLY A 167 -11.01 -10.30 -30.75
CA GLY A 167 -10.38 -8.99 -30.88
C GLY A 167 -11.22 -7.85 -30.30
N GLU A 168 -12.10 -8.13 -29.33
CA GLU A 168 -13.05 -7.18 -28.79
C GLU A 168 -12.50 -6.47 -27.55
N LEU A 169 -12.75 -5.16 -27.45
CA LEU A 169 -12.48 -4.38 -26.25
C LEU A 169 -13.78 -3.83 -25.68
N ARG A 170 -13.91 -3.93 -24.35
CA ARG A 170 -15.03 -3.37 -23.59
C ARG A 170 -14.48 -2.33 -22.62
N LEU A 171 -15.09 -1.16 -22.61
CA LEU A 171 -14.81 -0.08 -21.67
C LEU A 171 -15.83 -0.11 -20.54
N TYR A 172 -15.34 -0.18 -19.31
CA TYR A 172 -16.11 0.09 -18.10
C TYR A 172 -15.99 1.59 -17.81
N ASP A 173 -16.99 2.37 -18.24
CA ASP A 173 -17.06 3.82 -18.09
C ASP A 173 -17.48 4.25 -16.68
N ARG A 174 -18.20 3.38 -15.96
CA ARG A 174 -18.56 3.56 -14.55
C ARG A 174 -18.49 2.23 -13.82
N ILE A 175 -17.86 2.22 -12.65
CA ILE A 175 -17.78 1.05 -11.77
C ILE A 175 -18.17 1.48 -10.36
N GLU A 176 -19.17 0.82 -9.79
CA GLU A 176 -19.53 0.92 -8.37
C GLU A 176 -19.12 -0.35 -7.64
N PHE A 177 -18.53 -0.19 -6.46
CA PHE A 177 -18.13 -1.32 -5.64
C PHE A 177 -18.25 -1.01 -4.14
N ASN A 178 -18.34 -2.07 -3.35
CA ASN A 178 -18.31 -2.04 -1.90
C ASN A 178 -17.11 -2.83 -1.39
N PHE A 179 -16.48 -2.34 -0.33
CA PHE A 179 -15.61 -3.20 0.49
C PHE A 179 -16.45 -4.08 1.40
N ILE A 180 -16.04 -5.34 1.53
CA ILE A 180 -16.48 -6.22 2.60
C ILE A 180 -15.42 -6.11 3.70
N THR A 181 -15.81 -5.62 4.87
CA THR A 181 -14.88 -5.38 5.99
C THR A 181 -15.35 -6.03 7.28
N ILE A 182 -14.40 -6.43 8.11
CA ILE A 182 -14.63 -6.71 9.53
C ILE A 182 -13.97 -5.63 10.38
N SER A 183 -14.57 -5.31 11.53
CA SER A 183 -14.00 -4.34 12.48
C SER A 183 -13.08 -5.06 13.47
N GLU A 184 -11.86 -4.55 13.59
CA GLU A 184 -10.92 -4.94 14.64
C GLU A 184 -11.45 -4.46 16.00
N LYS A 185 -11.51 -5.36 16.99
CA LYS A 185 -12.06 -5.04 18.31
C LYS A 185 -11.19 -4.12 19.17
N GLN A 186 -10.01 -3.76 18.69
CA GLN A 186 -9.05 -2.94 19.42
C GLN A 186 -9.35 -1.45 19.16
N PRO A 187 -9.40 -0.60 20.19
CA PRO A 187 -9.56 0.83 19.98
C PRO A 187 -8.35 1.39 19.20
N PRO A 188 -8.56 2.39 18.32
CA PRO A 188 -7.46 3.00 17.58
C PRO A 188 -6.44 3.61 18.54
N ARG A 189 -5.17 3.32 18.26
CA ARG A 189 -4.03 3.84 19.01
C ARG A 189 -4.02 5.37 18.98
N ALA A 190 -3.67 5.99 20.11
CA ALA A 190 -3.47 7.43 20.16
C ALA A 190 -2.29 7.84 19.28
N ILE A 191 -2.49 8.83 18.40
CA ILE A 191 -1.46 9.40 17.54
C ILE A 191 -1.07 10.75 18.12
N LEU A 192 0.17 10.85 18.61
CA LEU A 192 0.69 12.08 19.19
C LEU A 192 1.12 13.04 18.06
N ARG A 193 0.40 14.14 17.86
CA ARG A 193 0.67 15.04 16.71
C ARG A 193 0.08 16.43 16.94
N SER A 194 0.81 17.50 16.55
CA SER A 194 0.20 18.84 16.57
C SER A 194 -0.93 18.95 15.54
N ARG A 195 -1.79 19.96 15.72
CA ARG A 195 -2.87 20.25 14.77
C ARG A 195 -2.33 20.61 13.38
N THR A 196 -1.24 21.36 13.33
CA THR A 196 -0.61 21.75 12.06
C THR A 196 -0.10 20.53 11.32
N ALA A 197 0.63 19.65 12.00
CA ALA A 197 1.10 18.40 11.40
C ALA A 197 -0.07 17.51 10.98
N GLN A 198 -1.12 17.35 11.80
CA GLN A 198 -2.30 16.57 11.42
C GLN A 198 -2.94 17.09 10.13
N SER A 199 -3.04 18.42 9.96
CA SER A 199 -3.60 19.01 8.74
C SER A 199 -2.81 18.68 7.47
N VAL A 200 -1.51 18.43 7.58
CA VAL A 200 -0.68 17.99 6.45
C VAL A 200 -1.06 16.57 6.03
N TYR A 201 -1.18 15.64 6.99
CA TYR A 201 -1.62 14.27 6.69
C TYR A 201 -3.05 14.23 6.15
N ASP A 202 -3.97 15.01 6.75
CA ASP A 202 -5.35 15.10 6.28
C ASP A 202 -5.40 15.56 4.81
N GLN A 203 -4.61 16.57 4.46
CA GLN A 203 -4.59 17.11 3.11
C GLN A 203 -4.02 16.11 2.10
N ILE A 204 -2.88 15.49 2.42
CA ILE A 204 -2.25 14.48 1.55
C ILE A 204 -3.20 13.30 1.35
N SER A 205 -3.82 12.80 2.43
CA SER A 205 -4.78 11.70 2.35
C SER A 205 -6.01 12.07 1.51
N LYS A 206 -6.55 13.29 1.67
CA LYS A 206 -7.68 13.78 0.86
C LYS A 206 -7.36 13.89 -0.63
N ASP A 207 -6.15 14.33 -0.97
CA ASP A 207 -5.71 14.45 -2.36
C ASP A 207 -5.44 13.09 -3.01
N LEU A 208 -5.13 12.08 -2.19
CA LEU A 208 -4.83 10.72 -2.64
C LEU A 208 -6.08 9.86 -2.90
N VAL A 209 -7.09 9.94 -2.03
CA VAL A 209 -8.24 9.02 -2.04
C VAL A 209 -9.44 9.56 -2.83
N ILE A 210 -10.28 8.66 -3.35
CA ILE A 210 -11.51 9.05 -4.09
C ILE A 210 -12.68 9.47 -3.19
N ASN A 211 -12.66 9.09 -1.91
CA ASN A 211 -13.67 9.41 -0.89
C ASN A 211 -13.09 10.35 0.19
N SER A 212 -12.61 11.51 -0.23
CA SER A 212 -11.89 12.48 0.62
C SER A 212 -12.63 12.88 1.90
N GLU A 213 -13.97 12.81 1.90
CA GLU A 213 -14.85 13.08 3.01
C GLU A 213 -14.75 12.05 4.14
N ASP A 214 -14.21 10.85 3.88
CA ASP A 214 -14.03 9.80 4.88
C ASP A 214 -12.68 9.87 5.61
N VAL A 215 -11.76 10.68 5.11
CA VAL A 215 -10.44 10.89 5.70
C VAL A 215 -10.56 11.44 7.12
N GLY A 216 -9.89 10.78 8.07
CA GLY A 216 -9.73 11.27 9.44
C GLY A 216 -10.90 11.00 10.40
N LYS A 217 -12.04 10.47 9.92
CA LYS A 217 -13.26 10.26 10.74
C LYS A 217 -13.07 9.35 11.96
N SER A 218 -12.07 8.45 11.91
CA SER A 218 -11.82 7.42 12.93
C SER A 218 -10.48 7.59 13.67
N LEU A 219 -9.75 8.69 13.42
CA LEU A 219 -8.45 8.90 14.05
C LEU A 219 -8.56 9.36 15.50
N ASN A 220 -7.74 8.75 16.35
CA ASN A 220 -7.54 9.15 17.73
C ASN A 220 -6.27 10.02 17.86
N TYR A 221 -6.31 11.25 17.34
CA TYR A 221 -5.17 12.17 17.45
C TYR A 221 -5.19 12.91 18.79
N VAL A 222 -4.01 13.06 19.40
CA VAL A 222 -3.82 13.74 20.68
C VAL A 222 -2.71 14.78 20.53
N PRO A 223 -2.94 16.05 20.91
CA PRO A 223 -1.87 17.04 20.92
C PRO A 223 -0.70 16.62 21.83
N PRO A 224 0.55 16.83 21.40
CA PRO A 224 1.72 16.46 22.18
C PRO A 224 1.84 17.24 23.52
N PRO A 225 2.53 16.66 24.53
CA PRO A 225 2.95 17.37 25.74
C PRO A 225 3.96 18.46 25.40
N GLY A 226 4.34 19.30 26.38
CA GLY A 226 5.19 20.48 26.12
C GLY A 226 6.64 20.20 25.68
N ASP A 227 7.15 18.98 25.87
CA ASP A 227 8.53 18.56 25.62
C ASP A 227 8.71 17.72 24.32
N PHE A 228 7.76 17.83 23.40
CA PHE A 228 7.75 17.15 22.11
C PHE A 228 8.71 17.75 21.07
N PHE A 229 8.98 16.98 20.01
CA PHE A 229 9.70 17.45 18.84
C PHE A 229 9.14 16.85 17.55
N GLU A 230 8.80 17.73 16.60
CA GLU A 230 8.21 17.33 15.32
C GLU A 230 9.25 17.15 14.22
N TYR A 231 10.42 17.79 14.37
CA TYR A 231 11.50 17.76 13.37
C TYR A 231 12.76 17.12 13.94
N LEU A 232 13.10 15.93 13.47
CA LEU A 232 14.27 15.19 13.92
C LEU A 232 15.38 15.23 12.86
N ILE A 233 16.56 15.72 13.23
CA ILE A 233 17.75 15.67 12.39
C ILE A 233 18.65 14.54 12.90
N ILE A 234 18.96 13.58 12.03
CA ILE A 234 19.91 12.50 12.31
C ILE A 234 21.19 12.76 11.53
N THR A 235 22.32 12.85 12.20
CA THR A 235 23.63 13.12 11.56
C THR A 235 24.77 12.49 12.37
N ASN A 236 26.05 12.70 12.04
CA ASN A 236 27.16 12.26 12.90
C ASN A 236 27.61 13.37 13.87
N ASP A 237 28.50 13.04 14.79
CA ASP A 237 29.02 14.00 15.78
C ASP A 237 29.79 15.16 15.11
N GLU A 238 30.44 14.93 13.98
CA GLU A 238 31.22 15.93 13.24
C GLU A 238 30.34 17.02 12.61
N LEU A 239 29.19 16.64 12.06
CA LEU A 239 28.26 17.55 11.39
C LEU A 239 27.21 18.16 12.32
N LEU A 240 27.09 17.67 13.57
CA LEU A 240 26.08 18.16 14.53
C LEU A 240 26.05 19.68 14.63
N SER A 241 27.21 20.31 14.80
CA SER A 241 27.31 21.77 14.94
C SER A 241 26.84 22.54 13.70
N SER A 242 27.03 21.96 12.51
CA SER A 242 26.58 22.51 11.23
C SER A 242 25.06 22.49 11.07
N PHE A 243 24.38 21.54 11.72
CA PHE A 243 22.91 21.43 11.70
C PHE A 243 22.21 22.22 12.81
N GLN A 244 22.93 22.68 13.83
CA GLN A 244 22.36 23.44 14.94
C GLN A 244 21.57 24.69 14.48
N PRO A 245 22.07 25.52 13.55
CA PRO A 245 21.31 26.68 13.08
C PRO A 245 19.97 26.32 12.44
N LEU A 246 19.88 25.16 11.78
CA LEU A 246 18.62 24.68 11.20
C LEU A 246 17.64 24.24 12.28
N ALA A 247 18.12 23.51 13.29
CA ALA A 247 17.29 23.07 14.42
C ALA A 247 16.71 24.26 15.19
N ASP A 248 17.57 25.26 15.49
CA ASP A 248 17.16 26.48 16.18
C ASP A 248 16.10 27.25 15.37
N TRP A 249 16.33 27.42 14.07
CA TRP A 249 15.40 28.11 13.18
C TRP A 249 14.05 27.41 13.03
N LYS A 250 14.04 26.07 12.92
CA LYS A 250 12.79 25.29 12.87
C LYS A 250 12.00 25.47 14.16
N THR A 251 12.69 25.43 15.29
CA THR A 251 12.09 25.62 16.63
C THR A 251 11.53 27.03 16.79
N GLU A 252 12.26 28.08 16.39
CA GLU A 252 11.81 29.47 16.46
C GLU A 252 10.55 29.72 15.60
N LYS A 253 10.40 28.98 14.50
CA LYS A 253 9.21 29.02 13.64
C LYS A 253 8.03 28.18 14.13
N GLY A 254 8.14 27.54 15.28
CA GLY A 254 7.07 26.76 15.89
C GLY A 254 7.02 25.29 15.47
N ILE A 255 8.13 24.74 14.93
CA ILE A 255 8.30 23.32 14.68
C ILE A 255 9.47 22.84 15.56
N PRO A 256 9.22 22.43 16.81
CA PRO A 256 10.28 22.05 17.74
C PRO A 256 11.16 20.96 17.13
N ALA A 257 12.47 21.23 17.09
CA ALA A 257 13.43 20.39 16.40
C ALA A 257 14.52 19.89 17.33
N VAL A 258 15.01 18.67 17.05
CA VAL A 258 16.10 18.09 17.81
C VAL A 258 17.10 17.41 16.88
N ILE A 259 18.37 17.41 17.28
CA ILE A 259 19.44 16.68 16.60
C ILE A 259 19.77 15.42 17.41
N ARG A 260 19.96 14.30 16.72
CA ARG A 260 20.52 13.06 17.27
C ARG A 260 21.66 12.57 16.41
N THR A 261 22.74 12.16 17.07
CA THR A 261 23.90 11.61 16.37
C THR A 261 23.73 10.11 16.13
N THR A 262 24.29 9.61 15.05
CA THR A 262 24.32 8.17 14.75
C THR A 262 25.05 7.39 15.84
N SER A 263 26.08 7.97 16.47
CA SER A 263 26.75 7.38 17.64
C SER A 263 25.81 7.23 18.83
N TRP A 264 25.03 8.27 19.16
CA TRP A 264 24.03 8.22 20.23
C TRP A 264 22.96 7.17 19.95
N ILE A 265 22.41 7.14 18.73
CA ILE A 265 21.40 6.12 18.34
C ILE A 265 22.00 4.71 18.46
N ASN A 266 23.22 4.51 17.94
CA ASN A 266 23.90 3.22 17.96
C ASN A 266 24.10 2.67 19.38
N SER A 267 24.34 3.56 20.36
CA SER A 267 24.54 3.21 21.77
C SER A 267 23.25 3.04 22.57
N ASN A 268 22.13 3.62 22.15
CA ASN A 268 20.88 3.63 22.93
C ASN A 268 19.79 2.70 22.38
N TYR A 269 19.93 2.20 21.15
CA TYR A 269 18.94 1.33 20.53
C TYR A 269 19.55 -0.01 20.12
N SER A 270 18.76 -1.07 20.30
CA SER A 270 19.07 -2.42 19.83
C SER A 270 18.68 -2.56 18.36
N GLY A 271 19.38 -3.44 17.65
CA GLY A 271 19.17 -3.74 16.23
C GLY A 271 20.40 -4.45 15.68
N ILE A 272 20.22 -5.18 14.58
CA ILE A 272 21.27 -5.94 13.90
C ILE A 272 22.34 -5.00 13.34
N ASP A 273 21.92 -3.86 12.80
CA ASP A 273 22.78 -2.82 12.24
C ASP A 273 22.30 -1.41 12.60
N LEU A 274 23.05 -0.39 12.15
CA LEU A 274 22.74 1.01 12.44
C LEU A 274 21.43 1.45 11.80
N GLN A 275 21.10 0.95 10.61
CA GLN A 275 19.88 1.27 9.89
C GLN A 275 18.64 0.80 10.68
N GLU A 276 18.66 -0.44 11.19
CA GLU A 276 17.55 -0.94 12.02
C GLU A 276 17.41 -0.16 13.33
N LYS A 277 18.54 0.23 13.94
CA LYS A 277 18.54 1.08 15.14
C LYS A 277 17.96 2.46 14.87
N ILE A 278 18.30 3.07 13.73
CA ILE A 278 17.72 4.35 13.29
C ILE A 278 16.22 4.22 13.07
N ARG A 279 15.76 3.20 12.33
CA ARG A 279 14.32 2.97 12.10
C ARG A 279 13.57 2.72 13.41
N SER A 280 14.16 1.96 14.33
CA SER A 280 13.59 1.71 15.66
C SER A 280 13.48 2.99 16.48
N TYR A 281 14.48 3.86 16.42
CA TYR A 281 14.42 5.16 17.06
C TYR A 281 13.32 6.04 16.43
N LEU A 282 13.20 6.05 15.10
CA LEU A 282 12.16 6.81 14.39
C LEU A 282 10.75 6.35 14.76
N LYS A 283 10.52 5.04 14.92
CA LYS A 283 9.25 4.49 15.46
C LYS A 283 8.91 5.10 16.81
N ILE A 284 9.87 5.12 17.73
CA ILE A 284 9.68 5.67 19.08
C ILE A 284 9.49 7.20 19.03
N ALA A 285 10.30 7.92 18.26
CA ALA A 285 10.20 9.36 18.13
C ALA A 285 8.87 9.80 17.50
N HIS A 286 8.39 9.09 16.48
CA HIS A 286 7.08 9.31 15.86
C HIS A 286 5.96 9.13 16.89
N GLN A 287 6.01 8.03 17.63
CA GLN A 287 4.95 7.63 18.54
C GLN A 287 4.91 8.47 19.84
N ASP A 288 6.06 8.71 20.45
CA ASP A 288 6.17 9.24 21.82
C ASP A 288 6.52 10.73 21.84
N SER A 289 7.11 11.25 20.77
CA SER A 289 7.52 12.66 20.66
C SER A 289 6.81 13.42 19.54
N GLY A 290 5.97 12.75 18.75
CA GLY A 290 5.21 13.36 17.65
C GLY A 290 6.07 13.78 16.46
N THR A 291 7.19 13.10 16.23
CA THR A 291 8.05 13.37 15.06
C THR A 291 7.30 13.14 13.76
N VAL A 292 7.30 14.14 12.88
CA VAL A 292 6.62 14.14 11.58
C VAL A 292 7.61 14.27 10.44
N TRP A 293 8.73 14.94 10.70
CA TRP A 293 9.78 15.20 9.72
C TRP A 293 11.10 14.62 10.22
N ALA A 294 11.77 13.85 9.37
CA ALA A 294 13.12 13.37 9.61
C ALA A 294 14.07 13.89 8.53
N LEU A 295 15.18 14.50 8.93
CA LEU A 295 16.26 14.89 8.03
C LEU A 295 17.48 14.00 8.29
N LEU A 296 17.91 13.27 7.28
CA LEU A 296 19.18 12.55 7.26
C LEU A 296 20.28 13.54 6.84
N GLY A 297 21.05 14.01 7.81
CA GLY A 297 22.11 14.99 7.61
C GLY A 297 23.44 14.33 7.27
N GLY A 298 23.86 14.48 6.01
CA GLY A 298 25.02 13.86 5.39
C GLY A 298 24.65 12.74 4.41
N ASP A 299 25.61 12.38 3.55
CA ASP A 299 25.49 11.28 2.61
C ASP A 299 25.45 9.90 3.32
N THR A 300 25.32 8.83 2.55
CA THR A 300 25.12 7.45 2.99
C THR A 300 26.26 6.90 3.86
N GLN A 301 27.46 7.50 3.83
CA GLN A 301 28.54 7.13 4.75
C GLN A 301 28.33 7.70 6.17
N VAL A 302 27.52 8.76 6.31
CA VAL A 302 27.18 9.40 7.58
C VAL A 302 25.92 8.77 8.17
N VAL A 303 24.85 8.75 7.37
CA VAL A 303 23.57 8.12 7.72
C VAL A 303 23.23 7.09 6.67
N PRO A 304 23.46 5.79 6.93
CA PRO A 304 23.33 4.75 5.91
C PRO A 304 21.89 4.64 5.41
N CYS A 305 21.71 4.39 4.11
CA CYS A 305 20.44 3.93 3.56
C CYS A 305 20.24 2.44 3.82
N ARG A 306 19.00 1.95 3.71
CA ARG A 306 18.74 0.51 3.58
C ARG A 306 18.87 0.12 2.11
N HIS A 307 19.49 -1.02 1.83
CA HIS A 307 19.41 -1.63 0.50
C HIS A 307 18.21 -2.56 0.48
N VAL A 308 17.36 -2.40 -0.53
CA VAL A 308 16.07 -3.09 -0.68
C VAL A 308 16.13 -3.95 -1.92
N ARG A 309 15.73 -5.21 -1.76
CA ARG A 309 15.72 -6.21 -2.82
C ARG A 309 14.52 -5.96 -3.72
N ILE A 310 14.78 -5.64 -4.99
CA ILE A 310 13.72 -5.54 -6.00
C ILE A 310 13.85 -6.74 -6.91
N GLU A 311 12.84 -7.60 -6.86
CA GLU A 311 12.65 -8.69 -7.81
C GLU A 311 11.48 -8.35 -8.72
N PHE A 312 11.77 -8.13 -10.01
CA PHE A 312 10.75 -7.84 -11.01
C PHE A 312 11.04 -8.62 -12.29
N GLU A 313 10.29 -9.71 -12.46
CA GLU A 313 10.37 -10.62 -13.62
C GLU A 313 11.77 -11.20 -13.82
N THR A 314 12.59 -10.54 -14.66
CA THR A 314 13.97 -10.99 -14.99
C THR A 314 15.04 -10.12 -14.35
N TYR A 315 14.64 -9.13 -13.56
CA TYR A 315 15.53 -8.19 -12.90
C TYR A 315 15.51 -8.40 -11.40
N THR A 316 16.72 -8.45 -10.85
CA THR A 316 16.98 -8.62 -9.44
C THR A 316 18.11 -7.67 -9.08
N GLU A 317 17.82 -6.69 -8.23
CA GLU A 317 18.78 -5.65 -7.86
C GLU A 317 18.50 -5.15 -6.44
N ASP A 318 19.56 -4.82 -5.71
CA ASP A 318 19.46 -4.21 -4.39
C ASP A 318 19.62 -2.69 -4.54
N ILE A 319 18.55 -1.94 -4.28
CA ILE A 319 18.54 -0.49 -4.48
C ILE A 319 18.63 0.26 -3.15
N PRO A 320 19.40 1.37 -3.07
CA PRO A 320 19.42 2.20 -1.88
C PRO A 320 18.06 2.89 -1.68
N CYS A 321 17.56 2.85 -0.45
CA CYS A 321 16.19 3.23 -0.12
C CYS A 321 16.12 3.93 1.24
N ASP A 322 15.78 5.23 1.24
CA ASP A 322 15.47 5.99 2.46
C ASP A 322 13.99 5.88 2.86
N LEU A 323 13.11 5.36 1.98
CA LEU A 323 11.71 5.07 2.31
C LEU A 323 11.60 4.08 3.48
N TYR A 324 12.61 3.23 3.68
CA TYR A 324 12.76 2.38 4.87
C TYR A 324 12.64 3.14 6.20
N TYR A 325 13.05 4.41 6.24
CA TYR A 325 12.95 5.26 7.43
C TYR A 325 11.63 6.03 7.52
N SER A 326 10.79 5.96 6.49
CA SER A 326 9.54 6.72 6.35
C SER A 326 8.33 5.81 6.57
N ASP A 327 8.37 4.59 6.06
CA ASP A 327 7.46 3.49 6.35
C ASP A 327 7.94 2.82 7.66
N LEU A 328 7.22 3.07 8.74
CA LEU A 328 7.54 2.59 10.09
C LEU A 328 6.67 1.41 10.51
N ASP A 329 5.68 1.05 9.70
CA ASP A 329 4.82 -0.09 9.91
C ASP A 329 5.49 -1.42 9.49
N GLY A 330 4.95 -2.52 10.02
CA GLY A 330 5.41 -3.87 9.70
C GLY A 330 6.91 -4.16 9.90
N SER A 331 7.34 -5.28 9.31
CA SER A 331 8.73 -5.67 9.15
C SER A 331 9.09 -5.60 7.66
N TRP A 332 10.22 -4.96 7.38
CA TRP A 332 10.86 -4.92 6.07
C TRP A 332 11.84 -6.10 5.88
N ASN A 333 11.74 -7.14 6.71
CA ASN A 333 12.52 -8.38 6.68
C ASN A 333 11.73 -9.38 7.53
N TYR A 334 10.53 -9.73 7.07
CA TYR A 334 9.51 -10.47 7.81
C TYR A 334 9.88 -11.95 7.95
N ASP A 335 10.53 -12.53 6.96
CA ASP A 335 11.02 -13.91 6.98
C ASP A 335 12.39 -14.06 7.70
N GLY A 336 13.02 -12.94 8.03
CA GLY A 336 14.32 -12.94 8.69
C GLY A 336 15.42 -13.48 7.79
N ASP A 337 15.22 -13.47 6.48
CA ASP A 337 16.14 -14.06 5.50
C ASP A 337 17.26 -13.10 5.05
N SER A 338 17.22 -11.85 5.55
CA SER A 338 18.18 -10.75 5.33
C SER A 338 18.05 -10.02 4.00
N TRP A 339 17.07 -10.36 3.17
CA TRP A 339 16.60 -9.49 2.10
C TRP A 339 15.55 -8.54 2.70
N TYR A 340 15.53 -7.31 2.20
CA TYR A 340 14.66 -6.28 2.76
C TYR A 340 13.73 -5.72 1.69
N GLY A 341 12.47 -5.55 2.05
CA GLY A 341 11.42 -4.94 1.23
C GLY A 341 10.92 -5.81 0.08
N GLU A 342 10.97 -7.12 0.26
CA GLU A 342 10.44 -8.08 -0.70
C GLU A 342 8.90 -8.10 -0.69
N PRO A 343 8.24 -8.62 -1.74
CA PRO A 343 6.78 -8.71 -1.77
C PRO A 343 6.15 -9.47 -0.60
N GLU A 344 6.89 -10.41 0.00
CA GLU A 344 6.51 -11.20 1.16
C GLU A 344 6.66 -10.45 2.48
N ASP A 345 7.38 -9.32 2.48
CA ASP A 345 7.52 -8.44 3.64
C ASP A 345 6.26 -7.61 3.90
N SER A 346 6.16 -7.08 5.12
CA SER A 346 5.04 -6.22 5.52
C SER A 346 5.35 -4.76 5.22
N VAL A 347 5.64 -4.45 3.95
CA VAL A 347 5.91 -3.09 3.45
C VAL A 347 4.65 -2.54 2.80
N ASP A 348 4.15 -1.41 3.26
CA ASP A 348 2.96 -0.78 2.69
C ASP A 348 3.28 0.43 1.80
N MET A 349 4.53 0.93 1.86
CA MET A 349 5.06 2.05 1.08
C MET A 349 4.40 3.41 1.40
N PHE A 350 3.54 3.47 2.42
CA PHE A 350 2.96 4.72 2.90
C PHE A 350 3.85 5.33 3.98
N PRO A 351 4.08 6.66 3.93
CA PRO A 351 4.90 7.31 4.93
C PRO A 351 4.13 7.50 6.25
N ASP A 352 4.68 6.99 7.35
CA ASP A 352 4.29 7.38 8.71
C ASP A 352 4.87 8.75 9.06
N LEU A 353 6.10 9.01 8.64
CA LEU A 353 6.76 10.32 8.71
C LEU A 353 7.45 10.66 7.40
N PHE A 354 7.77 11.94 7.18
CA PHE A 354 8.39 12.41 5.96
C PHE A 354 9.91 12.49 6.11
N VAL A 355 10.63 11.73 5.29
CA VAL A 355 12.10 11.70 5.28
C VAL A 355 12.65 12.57 4.15
N GLY A 356 13.66 13.38 4.46
CA GLY A 356 14.53 14.02 3.48
C GLY A 356 16.00 13.76 3.80
N ARG A 357 16.88 13.92 2.82
CA ARG A 357 18.33 13.84 3.00
C ARG A 357 19.00 15.15 2.56
N ALA A 358 19.94 15.62 3.36
CA ALA A 358 20.86 16.70 3.00
C ALA A 358 22.27 16.10 2.86
N PRO A 359 22.62 15.55 1.68
CA PRO A 359 23.84 14.78 1.48
C PRO A 359 25.12 15.61 1.56
#